data_AF-A0A9J6MVX1-F1
#
_entry.id   AF-A0A9J6MVX1-F1
#
_cell.length_a   1.000
_cell.length_b   1.000
_cell.length_c   1.000
_cell.angle_alpha   90.00
_cell.angle_beta   90.00
_cell.angle_gamma   90.00
#
_symmetry.space_group_name_H-M   'P 1'
#
loop_
_entity.id
_entity.type
_entity.pdbx_description
1 polymer ?
#
loop_
_entity_poly.entity_id
_entity_poly.type
_entity_poly.pdbx_seq_one_letter_code
_entity_poly.pdbx_strand_id
1 'polypeptide(L)'
;KPKKAASLAAGILLLTFVLSVVVDLNESIEFLKYVTPFKYFEAKNMMYGGGLDTGFVLLSIVLFAALTAVTFVFYKRKDLNI
;
A
#
# COMPACT_ATOMS: atom_id res chain seq x y z
N LYS A 1 -20.71 0.10 10.86
CA LYS A 1 -20.58 -1.09 11.74
C LYS A 1 -19.15 -1.64 11.59
N PRO A 2 -18.39 -1.79 12.67
CA PRO A 2 -16.96 -2.17 12.65
C PRO A 2 -16.69 -3.52 11.97
N LYS A 3 -17.66 -4.44 11.95
CA LYS A 3 -17.56 -5.75 11.25
C LYS A 3 -17.22 -5.65 9.75
N LYS A 4 -17.53 -4.53 9.07
CA LYS A 4 -17.19 -4.36 7.64
C LYS A 4 -15.71 -4.03 7.42
N ALA A 5 -15.05 -3.35 8.37
CA ALA A 5 -13.69 -2.88 8.20
C ALA A 5 -12.69 -4.04 8.08
N ALA A 6 -12.82 -5.06 8.94
CA ALA A 6 -11.95 -6.23 8.90
C ALA A 6 -12.08 -7.02 7.59
N SER A 7 -13.31 -7.24 7.11
CA SER A 7 -13.56 -7.91 5.83
C SER A 7 -13.04 -7.10 4.64
N LEU A 8 -13.21 -5.77 4.66
CA LEU A 8 -12.68 -4.90 3.61
C LEU A 8 -11.14 -4.91 3.58
N ALA A 9 -10.51 -4.82 4.75
CA ALA A 9 -9.05 -4.86 4.88
C ALA A 9 -8.49 -6.20 4.38
N ALA A 10 -9.11 -7.33 4.76
CA ALA A 10 -8.74 -8.64 4.25
C ALA A 10 -8.89 -8.74 2.72
N GLY A 11 -9.98 -8.18 2.17
CA GLY A 11 -10.19 -8.12 0.72
C GLY A 11 -9.10 -7.31 0.01
N ILE A 12 -8.75 -6.13 0.53
CA ILE A 12 -7.67 -5.28 -0.01
C ILE A 12 -6.32 -6.02 0.06
N LEU A 13 -6.04 -6.69 1.17
CA LEU A 13 -4.82 -7.48 1.35
C LEU A 13 -4.74 -8.60 0.30
N LEU A 14 -5.80 -9.39 0.13
CA LEU A 14 -5.83 -10.47 -0.84
C LEU A 14 -5.70 -9.96 -2.28
N LEU A 15 -6.41 -8.88 -2.63
CA LEU A 15 -6.33 -8.27 -3.95
C LEU A 15 -4.91 -7.77 -4.25
N THR A 16 -4.29 -7.06 -3.31
CA THR A 16 -2.91 -6.55 -3.48
C THR A 16 -1.88 -7.68 -3.51
N PHE A 17 -2.14 -8.80 -2.82
CA PHE A 17 -1.29 -10.00 -2.91
C PHE A 17 -1.36 -10.64 -4.30
N VAL A 18 -2.56 -10.88 -4.82
CA VAL A 18 -2.74 -11.41 -6.19
C VAL A 18 -2.11 -10.46 -7.21
N LEU A 19 -2.30 -9.16 -7.04
CA LEU A 19 -1.69 -8.15 -7.91
C LEU A 19 -0.15 -8.24 -7.88
N SER A 20 0.45 -8.47 -6.72
CA SER A 20 1.90 -8.66 -6.58
C SER A 20 2.41 -9.84 -7.39
N VAL A 21 1.69 -10.96 -7.37
CA VAL A 21 2.04 -12.15 -8.17
C VAL A 21 1.90 -11.84 -9.65
N VAL A 22 0.83 -11.16 -10.06
CA VAL A 22 0.61 -10.80 -11.48
C VAL A 22 1.72 -9.87 -12.00
N VAL A 23 2.18 -8.91 -11.18
CA VAL A 23 3.32 -8.03 -11.51
C VAL A 23 4.63 -8.81 -11.68
N ASP A 24 4.86 -9.88 -10.90
CA ASP A 24 6.05 -10.73 -11.10
C ASP A 24 6.00 -11.54 -12.41
N LEU A 25 4.80 -11.85 -12.92
CA LEU A 25 4.61 -12.70 -14.09
C LEU A 25 4.75 -11.96 -15.41
N ASN A 26 4.60 -10.63 -15.42
CA ASN A 26 4.60 -9.85 -16.64
C ASN A 26 5.29 -8.50 -16.47
N GLU A 27 6.42 -8.35 -17.16
CA GLU A 27 7.22 -7.12 -17.14
C GLU A 27 6.48 -5.91 -17.76
N SER A 28 5.52 -6.13 -18.68
CA SER A 28 4.79 -5.01 -19.32
C SER A 28 3.90 -4.24 -18.34
N ILE A 29 3.59 -4.84 -17.19
CA ILE A 29 2.79 -4.25 -16.13
C ILE A 29 3.62 -3.94 -14.88
N GLU A 30 4.95 -3.89 -15.00
CA GLU A 30 5.86 -3.59 -13.90
C GLU A 30 5.52 -2.25 -13.22
N PHE A 31 4.94 -1.28 -13.93
CA PHE A 31 4.49 -0.01 -13.34
C PHE A 31 3.48 -0.19 -12.20
N LEU A 32 2.73 -1.30 -12.15
CA LEU A 32 1.82 -1.59 -11.04
C LEU A 32 2.55 -1.92 -9.73
N LYS A 33 3.88 -2.12 -9.76
CA LYS A 33 4.68 -2.26 -8.53
C LYS A 33 4.53 -1.06 -7.61
N TYR A 34 4.32 0.15 -8.15
CA TYR A 34 4.14 1.37 -7.36
C TYR A 34 2.78 1.47 -6.66
N VAL A 35 1.77 0.68 -7.05
CA VAL A 35 0.47 0.62 -6.35
C VAL A 35 0.32 -0.64 -5.49
N THR A 36 1.32 -1.52 -5.54
CA THR A 36 1.29 -2.82 -4.87
C THR A 36 2.25 -2.82 -3.68
N PRO A 37 1.78 -2.60 -2.43
CA PRO A 37 2.67 -2.38 -1.29
C PRO A 37 3.60 -3.57 -0.98
N PHE A 38 3.23 -4.79 -1.38
CA PHE A 38 4.09 -5.97 -1.26
C PHE A 38 5.39 -5.87 -2.06
N LYS A 39 5.44 -5.03 -3.10
CA LYS A 39 6.63 -4.82 -3.94
C LYS A 39 7.64 -3.85 -3.35
N TYR A 40 7.25 -3.04 -2.38
CA TYR A 40 8.13 -1.97 -1.86
C TYR A 40 9.31 -2.53 -1.06
N PHE A 41 9.10 -3.67 -0.38
CA PHE A 41 10.05 -4.26 0.56
C PHE A 41 10.18 -5.77 0.34
N GLU A 42 10.48 -6.17 -0.90
CA GLU A 42 10.64 -7.58 -1.23
C GLU A 42 11.90 -8.19 -0.59
N ALA A 43 11.73 -9.31 0.09
CA ALA A 43 12.83 -10.00 0.78
C ALA A 43 14.00 -10.36 -0.15
N LYS A 44 13.72 -10.73 -1.42
CA LYS A 44 14.76 -11.05 -2.40
C LYS A 44 15.72 -9.88 -2.63
N ASN A 45 15.21 -8.64 -2.65
CA ASN A 45 16.03 -7.45 -2.87
C ASN A 45 16.77 -7.06 -1.58
N MET A 46 16.09 -7.19 -0.43
CA MET A 46 16.65 -6.82 0.87
C MET A 46 17.74 -7.77 1.36
N MET A 47 17.58 -9.09 1.13
CA MET A 47 18.49 -10.11 1.65
C MET A 47 19.72 -10.35 0.77
N TYR A 48 19.60 -10.20 -0.55
CA TYR A 48 20.65 -10.56 -1.50
C TYR A 48 21.40 -9.37 -2.11
N GLY A 49 21.45 -8.24 -1.38
CA GLY A 49 22.41 -7.16 -1.65
C GLY A 49 21.85 -5.85 -2.20
N GLY A 50 20.53 -5.76 -2.46
CA GLY A 50 19.89 -4.50 -2.89
C GLY A 50 19.50 -3.57 -1.72
N GLY A 51 19.37 -4.11 -0.51
CA GLY A 51 18.96 -3.33 0.67
C GLY A 51 17.55 -2.74 0.51
N LEU A 52 17.34 -1.55 1.08
CA LEU A 52 16.10 -0.80 0.92
C LEU A 52 16.20 0.13 -0.29
N ASP A 53 15.30 -0.05 -1.26
CA ASP A 53 15.17 0.88 -2.37
C ASP A 53 14.70 2.25 -1.87
N THR A 54 15.52 3.28 -2.09
CA THR A 54 15.24 4.65 -1.61
C THR A 54 13.97 5.22 -2.23
N GLY A 55 13.64 4.85 -3.48
CA GLY A 55 12.40 5.25 -4.14
C GLY A 55 11.17 4.68 -3.44
N PHE A 56 11.19 3.40 -3.07
CA PHE A 56 10.09 2.77 -2.34
C PHE A 56 9.96 3.26 -0.89
N VAL A 57 11.06 3.61 -0.24
CA VAL A 57 11.04 4.25 1.08
C VAL A 57 10.37 5.63 1.02
N LEU A 58 10.77 6.48 0.07
CA LEU A 58 10.14 7.80 -0.12
C LEU A 58 8.66 7.68 -0.47
N LEU A 59 8.30 6.74 -1.34
CA LEU A 59 6.91 6.47 -1.69
C LEU A 59 6.08 6.06 -0.46
N SER A 60 6.65 5.22 0.41
CA SER A 60 6.00 4.81 1.66
C SER A 60 5.75 5.98 2.61
N ILE A 61 6.72 6.91 2.74
CA ILE A 61 6.57 8.13 3.54
C ILE A 61 5.46 9.02 2.98
N VAL A 62 5.43 9.22 1.66
CA VAL A 62 4.39 10.01 0.97
C VAL A 62 3.01 9.39 1.19
N LEU A 63 2.88 8.07 1.02
CA LEU A 63 1.63 7.36 1.25
C LEU A 63 1.17 7.44 2.70
N PHE A 64 2.08 7.29 3.66
CA PHE A 64 1.76 7.47 5.07
C PHE A 64 1.17 8.86 5.34
N ALA A 65 1.87 9.92 4.91
CA ALA A 65 1.41 11.30 5.08
C ALA A 65 0.05 11.53 4.40
N ALA A 66 -0.14 11.02 3.18
CA ALA A 66 -1.39 11.14 2.44
C ALA A 66 -2.56 10.41 3.12
N LEU A 67 -2.37 9.15 3.54
CA LEU A 67 -3.41 8.37 4.23
C LEU A 67 -3.77 8.98 5.58
N THR A 68 -2.79 9.51 6.30
CA THR A 68 -3.02 10.26 7.54
C THR A 68 -3.81 11.53 7.26
N ALA A 69 -3.43 12.33 6.27
CA ALA A 69 -4.16 13.54 5.90
C ALA A 69 -5.60 13.25 5.47
N VAL A 70 -5.80 12.22 4.63
CA VAL A 70 -7.13 11.72 4.24
C VAL A 70 -7.92 11.35 5.50
N THR A 71 -7.34 10.59 6.42
CA THR A 71 -7.98 10.24 7.69
C THR A 71 -8.43 11.48 8.45
N PHE A 72 -7.55 12.48 8.63
CA PHE A 72 -7.91 13.73 9.32
C PHE A 72 -9.01 14.52 8.60
N VAL A 73 -8.98 14.62 7.27
CA VAL A 73 -10.02 15.32 6.49
C VAL A 73 -11.36 14.63 6.64
N PHE A 74 -11.42 13.29 6.51
CA PHE A 74 -12.65 12.53 6.65
C PHE A 74 -13.22 12.58 8.07
N TYR A 75 -12.36 12.54 9.08
CA TYR A 75 -12.78 12.67 10.48
C TYR A 75 -13.26 14.09 10.79
N LYS A 76 -12.56 15.13 10.33
CA LYS A 76 -12.97 16.54 10.51
C LYS A 76 -14.33 16.83 9.86
N ARG A 77 -14.62 16.25 8.69
CA ARG A 77 -15.94 16.37 8.03
C ARG A 77 -17.06 15.68 8.82
N LYS A 78 -16.73 14.75 9.71
CA LYS A 78 -17.70 14.00 10.51
C LYS A 78 -17.93 14.64 11.88
N ASP A 79 -16.95 15.37 12.41
CA ASP A 79 -17.00 16.08 13.70
C ASP A 79 -17.47 17.56 13.61
N LEU A 80 -18.00 18.01 12.47
CA LEU A 80 -18.61 19.34 12.31
C LEU A 80 -20.15 19.34 12.47
N ASN A 81 -20.70 18.41 13.26
CA ASN A 81 -22.12 18.41 13.59
C ASN A 81 -22.34 18.17 15.09
N ILE A 82 -21.70 19.02 15.90
CA ILE A 82 -22.19 19.44 17.22
C ILE A 82 -22.51 20.92 17.09
#